data_AF-A0A535IYZ7-F1
#
_entry.id   AF-A0A535IYZ7-F1
#
_cell.length_a   1.000
_cell.length_b   1.000
_cell.length_c   1.000
_cell.angle_alpha   90.00
_cell.angle_beta   90.00
_cell.angle_gamma   90.00
#
_symmetry.space_group_name_H-M   'P 1'
#
loop_
_entity.id
_entity.type
_entity.pdbx_description
1 polymer ?
#
loop_
_entity_poly.entity_id
_entity_poly.type
_entity_poly.pdbx_seq_one_letter_code
_entity_poly.pdbx_strand_id
1 'polypeptide(L)'
;RMFTVRSIRRATMVITVSNSTRQDAVELAGVPGEQVQTVYPCIDARFSDVSRDEELQNFREKHSLTSGYILYLGTLEPRKNITTLIEAYAQLRKTHAIGEKLVLAGGKGWLYDSIFERVQQLGLTSEVLFAGYVEDSEQALWYRAASVFAYPSLYEG
;
A
#
# COMPACT_ATOMS: atom_id res chain seq x y z
N ARG A 1 12.24 -20.34 3.33
CA ARG A 1 11.93 -20.39 4.79
C ARG A 1 13.05 -21.01 5.64
N MET A 2 13.67 -22.14 5.25
CA MET A 2 14.73 -22.79 6.08
C MET A 2 15.95 -21.89 6.37
N PHE A 3 16.35 -21.02 5.43
CA PHE A 3 17.47 -20.10 5.63
C PHE A 3 17.16 -18.98 6.64
N THR A 4 15.97 -18.38 6.58
CA THR A 4 15.57 -17.27 7.48
C THR A 4 15.60 -17.69 8.95
N VAL A 5 14.98 -18.82 9.29
CA VAL A 5 14.97 -19.32 10.68
C VAL A 5 16.38 -19.66 11.16
N ARG A 6 17.21 -20.27 10.30
CA ARG A 6 18.61 -20.56 10.62
C ARG A 6 19.43 -19.29 10.83
N SER A 7 19.20 -18.24 10.05
CA SER A 7 19.86 -16.94 10.22
C SER A 7 19.44 -16.29 11.53
N ILE A 8 18.14 -16.28 11.85
CA ILE A 8 17.59 -15.73 13.10
C ILE A 8 18.25 -16.41 14.32
N ARG A 9 18.28 -17.74 14.35
CA ARG A 9 18.87 -18.51 15.46
C ARG A 9 20.38 -18.34 15.63
N ARG A 10 21.09 -17.90 14.60
CA ARG A 10 22.56 -17.73 14.60
C ARG A 10 22.99 -16.29 14.79
N ALA A 11 22.09 -15.34 14.59
CA ALA A 11 22.40 -13.93 14.77
C ALA A 11 22.68 -13.65 16.24
N THR A 12 23.62 -12.75 16.54
CA THR A 12 23.82 -12.25 17.90
C THR A 12 22.63 -11.40 18.35
N MET A 13 22.07 -10.63 17.43
CA MET A 13 20.92 -9.77 17.61
C MET A 13 20.09 -9.77 16.32
N VAL A 14 18.77 -9.72 16.47
CA VAL A 14 17.80 -9.65 15.38
C VAL A 14 17.09 -8.32 15.47
N ILE A 15 17.19 -7.51 14.42
CA ILE A 15 16.46 -6.25 14.33
C ILE A 15 15.19 -6.48 13.52
N THR A 16 14.05 -6.09 14.07
CA THR A 16 12.74 -6.16 13.41
C THR A 16 12.17 -4.76 13.21
N VAL A 17 11.38 -4.58 12.15
CA VAL A 17 10.76 -3.28 11.82
C VAL A 17 9.49 -2.99 12.62
N SER A 18 8.94 -4.01 13.30
CA SER A 18 7.80 -3.86 14.19
C SER A 18 7.79 -4.93 15.28
N ASN A 19 6.91 -4.74 16.27
CA ASN A 19 6.64 -5.74 17.30
C ASN A 19 5.92 -6.99 16.76
N SER A 20 5.18 -6.89 15.66
CA SER A 20 4.55 -8.04 14.99
C SER A 20 5.62 -9.00 14.47
N THR A 21 6.55 -8.51 13.64
CA THR A 21 7.71 -9.31 13.19
C THR A 21 8.58 -9.80 14.36
N ARG A 22 8.70 -9.03 15.46
CA ARG A 22 9.40 -9.48 16.67
C ARG A 22 8.73 -10.72 17.27
N GLN A 23 7.40 -10.70 17.39
CA GLN A 23 6.65 -11.83 17.91
C GLN A 23 6.82 -13.06 17.01
N ASP A 24 6.74 -12.88 15.69
CA ASP A 24 6.97 -13.96 14.73
C ASP A 24 8.38 -14.54 14.84
N ALA A 25 9.40 -13.71 15.06
CA ALA A 25 10.77 -14.19 15.27
C ALA A 25 10.87 -15.07 16.53
N VAL A 26 10.24 -14.66 17.63
CA VAL A 26 10.24 -15.44 18.89
C VAL A 26 9.45 -16.74 18.73
N GLU A 27 8.22 -16.68 18.21
CA GLU A 27 7.32 -17.83 18.13
C GLU A 27 7.76 -18.84 17.06
N LEU A 28 8.14 -18.38 15.87
CA LEU A 28 8.43 -19.24 14.74
C LEU A 28 9.89 -19.71 14.73
N ALA A 29 10.82 -18.88 15.20
CA ALA A 29 12.24 -19.24 15.26
C ALA A 29 12.67 -19.74 16.65
N GLY A 30 11.93 -19.48 17.72
CA GLY A 30 12.25 -19.96 19.07
C GLY A 30 13.50 -19.30 19.67
N VAL A 31 13.77 -18.04 19.30
CA VAL A 31 14.86 -17.25 19.89
C VAL A 31 14.40 -16.49 21.12
N PRO A 32 15.27 -16.27 22.13
CA PRO A 32 14.94 -15.44 23.29
C PRO A 32 14.50 -14.03 22.88
N GLY A 33 13.46 -13.49 23.53
CA GLY A 33 12.95 -12.15 23.21
C GLY A 33 13.99 -11.04 23.43
N GLU A 34 14.95 -11.23 24.33
CA GLU A 34 16.08 -10.31 24.57
C GLU A 34 17.06 -10.20 23.38
N GLN A 35 17.08 -11.21 22.50
CA GLN A 35 17.88 -11.21 21.27
C GLN A 35 17.19 -10.43 20.14
N VAL A 36 15.92 -10.10 20.27
CA VAL A 36 15.12 -9.45 19.23
C VAL A 36 14.76 -8.03 19.65
N GLN A 37 15.29 -7.05 18.92
CA GLN A 37 15.04 -5.63 19.14
C GLN A 37 14.20 -5.04 18.00
N THR A 38 13.09 -4.40 18.37
CA THR A 38 12.29 -3.64 17.41
C THR A 38 12.91 -2.28 17.19
N VAL A 39 13.19 -1.94 15.93
CA VAL A 39 13.60 -0.60 15.48
C VAL A 39 12.63 -0.18 14.37
N TYR A 40 11.72 0.73 14.70
CA TYR A 40 10.72 1.21 13.75
C TYR A 40 11.40 2.02 12.63
N PRO A 41 11.08 1.75 11.36
CA PRO A 41 11.54 2.58 10.25
C PRO A 41 11.06 4.02 10.41
N CYS A 42 11.96 4.97 10.11
CA CYS A 42 11.59 6.38 10.04
C CYS A 42 10.92 6.69 8.70
N ILE A 43 10.09 7.73 8.72
CA ILE A 43 9.56 8.32 7.48
C ILE A 43 10.62 9.20 6.83
N ASP A 44 10.67 9.17 5.51
CA ASP A 44 11.56 10.04 4.74
C ASP A 44 11.11 11.52 4.85
N ALA A 45 12.08 12.44 4.91
CA ALA A 45 11.82 13.87 5.05
C ALA A 45 10.93 14.44 3.94
N ARG A 46 10.93 13.84 2.74
CA ARG A 46 10.06 14.23 1.61
C ARG A 46 8.57 14.18 1.94
N PHE A 47 8.16 13.35 2.90
CA PHE A 47 6.78 13.32 3.37
C PHE A 47 6.46 14.41 4.40
N SER A 48 7.44 15.20 4.83
CA SER A 48 7.26 16.28 5.82
C SER A 48 6.96 17.64 5.16
N ASP A 49 7.24 17.80 3.87
CA ASP A 49 7.08 19.08 3.16
C ASP A 49 5.61 19.49 2.99
N VAL A 50 5.23 20.71 3.33
CA VAL A 50 3.85 21.19 3.14
C VAL A 50 3.63 21.58 1.67
N SER A 51 2.97 20.71 0.90
CA SER A 51 2.47 21.06 -0.44
C SER A 51 1.41 22.16 -0.36
N ARG A 52 1.42 23.08 -1.32
CA ARG A 52 0.43 24.18 -1.38
C ARG A 52 -0.88 23.67 -2.00
N ASP A 53 -2.01 24.24 -1.61
CA ASP A 53 -3.33 23.82 -2.15
C ASP A 53 -3.40 23.89 -3.69
N GLU A 54 -2.78 24.92 -4.28
CA GLU A 54 -2.68 25.09 -5.74
C GLU A 54 -1.89 23.95 -6.40
N GLU A 55 -0.81 23.48 -5.77
CA GLU A 55 -0.01 22.35 -6.27
C GLU A 55 -0.82 21.06 -6.24
N LEU A 56 -1.55 20.81 -5.15
CA LEU A 56 -2.42 19.64 -5.02
C LEU A 56 -3.60 19.68 -6.00
N GLN A 57 -4.14 20.87 -6.27
CA GLN A 57 -5.18 21.05 -7.28
C GLN A 57 -4.66 20.78 -8.68
N ASN A 58 -3.53 21.39 -9.06
CA ASN A 58 -2.88 21.17 -10.36
C ASN A 58 -2.54 19.69 -10.57
N PHE A 59 -2.10 19.01 -9.51
CA PHE A 59 -1.86 17.58 -9.53
C PHE A 59 -3.14 16.77 -9.83
N ARG A 60 -4.24 17.06 -9.11
CA ARG A 60 -5.53 16.41 -9.36
C ARG A 60 -6.03 16.66 -10.78
N GLU A 61 -5.89 17.87 -11.30
CA GLU A 61 -6.30 18.23 -12.66
C GLU A 61 -5.49 17.48 -13.72
N LYS A 62 -4.14 17.47 -13.59
CA LYS A 62 -3.23 16.72 -14.47
C LYS A 62 -3.61 15.24 -14.59
N HIS A 63 -4.11 14.63 -13.51
CA HIS A 63 -4.49 13.22 -13.46
C HIS A 63 -6.00 12.96 -13.65
N SER A 64 -6.82 13.98 -13.91
CA SER A 64 -8.29 13.86 -14.01
C SER A 64 -8.93 13.26 -12.74
N LEU A 65 -8.50 13.75 -11.57
CA LEU A 65 -8.89 13.36 -10.22
C LEU A 65 -9.50 14.53 -9.42
N THR A 66 -10.15 15.48 -10.10
CA THR A 66 -10.70 16.70 -9.48
C THR A 66 -11.80 16.43 -8.45
N SER A 67 -12.54 15.33 -8.60
CA SER A 67 -13.52 14.85 -7.60
C SER A 67 -12.88 14.17 -6.38
N GLY A 68 -11.55 14.15 -6.28
CA GLY A 68 -10.82 13.39 -5.26
C GLY A 68 -10.64 11.93 -5.65
N TYR A 69 -9.91 11.20 -4.82
CA TYR A 69 -9.63 9.78 -5.05
C TYR A 69 -9.25 9.03 -3.79
N ILE A 70 -9.51 7.73 -3.82
CA ILE A 70 -9.03 6.74 -2.85
C ILE A 70 -7.73 6.17 -3.42
N LEU A 71 -6.63 6.28 -2.67
CA LEU A 71 -5.32 5.81 -3.08
C LEU A 71 -5.00 4.45 -2.46
N TYR A 72 -4.58 3.52 -3.30
CA TYR A 72 -3.69 2.44 -2.91
C TYR A 72 -2.33 2.71 -3.53
N LEU A 73 -1.26 2.58 -2.75
CA LEU A 73 0.12 2.73 -3.21
C LEU A 73 0.96 1.55 -2.71
N GLY A 74 1.48 0.75 -3.65
CA GLY A 74 2.27 -0.44 -3.35
C GLY A 74 2.37 -1.36 -4.56
N THR A 75 3.24 -2.38 -4.47
CA THR A 75 3.35 -3.39 -5.53
C THR A 75 2.02 -4.12 -5.74
N LEU A 76 1.57 -4.21 -6.99
CA LEU A 76 0.34 -4.90 -7.34
C LEU A 76 0.54 -6.41 -7.30
N GLU A 77 0.28 -7.02 -6.14
CA GLU A 77 0.43 -8.46 -5.92
C GLU A 77 -0.70 -9.03 -5.03
N PRO A 78 -1.05 -10.32 -5.15
CA PRO A 78 -2.15 -10.94 -4.39
C PRO A 78 -2.07 -10.74 -2.88
N ARG A 79 -0.87 -10.75 -2.29
CA ARG A 79 -0.68 -10.59 -0.84
C ARG A 79 -1.18 -9.24 -0.32
N LYS A 80 -1.21 -8.23 -1.17
CA LYS A 80 -1.72 -6.89 -0.84
C LYS A 80 -3.23 -6.79 -0.85
N ASN A 81 -3.94 -7.88 -1.20
CA ASN A 81 -5.39 -8.00 -1.10
C ASN A 81 -6.18 -6.93 -1.90
N ILE A 82 -5.63 -6.54 -3.05
CA ILE A 82 -6.15 -5.44 -3.86
C ILE A 82 -7.51 -5.80 -4.47
N THR A 83 -7.74 -7.08 -4.79
CA THR A 83 -9.03 -7.57 -5.29
C THR A 83 -10.17 -7.27 -4.31
N THR A 84 -9.97 -7.45 -3.00
CA THR A 84 -10.96 -7.11 -1.97
C THR A 84 -11.21 -5.61 -1.90
N LEU A 85 -10.18 -4.78 -2.07
CA LEU A 85 -10.36 -3.32 -2.16
C LEU A 85 -11.20 -2.92 -3.37
N ILE A 86 -10.97 -3.54 -4.53
CA ILE A 86 -11.78 -3.30 -5.74
C ILE A 86 -13.25 -3.69 -5.48
N GLU A 87 -13.49 -4.81 -4.82
CA GLU A 87 -14.85 -5.27 -4.48
C GLU A 87 -15.55 -4.33 -3.49
N ALA A 88 -14.84 -3.89 -2.45
CA ALA A 88 -15.35 -2.92 -1.49
C ALA A 88 -15.68 -1.58 -2.18
N TYR A 89 -14.82 -1.12 -3.09
CA TYR A 89 -15.06 0.07 -3.89
C TYR A 89 -16.30 -0.08 -4.80
N ALA A 90 -16.48 -1.24 -5.43
CA ALA A 90 -17.66 -1.54 -6.24
C ALA A 90 -18.96 -1.46 -5.42
N GLN A 91 -18.93 -1.97 -4.18
CA GLN A 91 -20.07 -1.89 -3.27
C GLN A 91 -20.32 -0.45 -2.83
N LEU A 92 -19.27 0.28 -2.45
CA LEU A 92 -19.35 1.67 -2.05
C LEU A 92 -20.03 2.55 -3.12
N ARG A 93 -19.66 2.37 -4.40
CA ARG A 93 -20.29 3.08 -5.53
C ARG A 93 -21.75 2.69 -5.79
N LYS A 94 -22.13 1.45 -5.45
CA LYS A 94 -23.52 0.99 -5.62
C LYS A 94 -24.42 1.53 -4.53
N THR A 95 -23.91 1.66 -3.31
CA THR A 95 -24.69 2.10 -2.14
C THR A 95 -24.62 3.61 -1.91
N HIS A 96 -23.59 4.28 -2.40
CA HIS A 96 -23.40 5.73 -2.26
C HIS A 96 -23.03 6.38 -3.60
N ALA A 97 -23.53 7.59 -3.82
CA ALA A 97 -23.11 8.44 -4.92
C ALA A 97 -21.77 9.10 -4.56
N ILE A 98 -20.66 8.41 -4.88
CA ILE A 98 -19.30 8.95 -4.73
C ILE A 98 -18.74 9.40 -6.08
N GLY A 99 -17.98 10.50 -6.07
CA GLY A 99 -17.29 11.01 -7.26
C GLY A 99 -15.82 10.58 -7.34
N GLU A 100 -15.30 10.07 -6.23
CA GLU A 100 -13.91 9.68 -6.06
C GLU A 100 -13.57 8.44 -6.89
N LYS A 101 -12.48 8.53 -7.66
CA LYS A 101 -11.89 7.37 -8.34
C LYS A 101 -11.09 6.51 -7.37
N LEU A 102 -10.97 5.22 -7.67
CA LEU A 102 -9.98 4.36 -7.02
C LEU A 102 -8.67 4.41 -7.82
N VAL A 103 -7.60 4.89 -7.21
CA VAL A 103 -6.27 4.91 -7.81
C VAL A 103 -5.48 3.72 -7.26
N LEU A 104 -5.04 2.85 -8.17
CA LEU A 104 -4.11 1.76 -7.89
C LEU A 104 -2.73 2.14 -8.43
N ALA A 105 -1.88 2.65 -7.54
CA ALA A 105 -0.53 3.10 -7.85
C ALA A 105 0.52 2.06 -7.42
N GLY A 106 1.43 1.75 -8.33
CA GLY A 106 2.57 0.88 -8.10
C GLY A 106 2.89 -0.05 -9.26
N GLY A 107 4.09 -0.64 -9.20
CA GLY A 107 4.56 -1.61 -10.19
C GLY A 107 3.77 -2.92 -10.16
N LYS A 108 3.73 -3.60 -11.30
CA LYS A 108 3.15 -4.95 -11.43
C LYS A 108 4.04 -5.96 -10.72
N GLY A 109 3.48 -6.66 -9.72
CA GLY A 109 4.14 -7.73 -8.98
C GLY A 109 3.99 -9.09 -9.65
N TRP A 110 3.94 -10.14 -8.85
CA TRP A 110 3.60 -11.49 -9.32
C TRP A 110 2.07 -11.67 -9.34
N LEU A 111 1.55 -12.48 -10.27
CA LEU A 111 0.12 -12.81 -10.39
C LEU A 111 -0.82 -11.58 -10.32
N TYR A 112 -0.44 -10.50 -10.98
CA TYR A 112 -1.19 -9.24 -10.94
C TYR A 112 -2.45 -9.27 -11.82
N ASP A 113 -2.56 -10.21 -12.78
CA ASP A 113 -3.61 -10.20 -13.81
C ASP A 113 -5.01 -10.21 -13.21
N SER A 114 -5.21 -10.95 -12.11
CA SER A 114 -6.50 -11.02 -11.40
C SER A 114 -7.01 -9.65 -10.93
N ILE A 115 -6.12 -8.70 -10.67
CA ILE A 115 -6.47 -7.33 -10.25
C ILE A 115 -7.15 -6.61 -11.42
N PHE A 116 -6.55 -6.68 -12.61
CA PHE A 116 -7.07 -6.03 -13.81
C PHE A 116 -8.36 -6.71 -14.30
N GLU A 117 -8.38 -8.04 -14.30
CA GLU A 117 -9.57 -8.81 -14.63
C GLU A 117 -10.74 -8.48 -13.70
N ARG A 118 -10.50 -8.31 -12.39
CA ARG A 118 -11.58 -7.98 -11.44
C ARG A 118 -12.21 -6.62 -11.73
N VAL A 119 -11.40 -5.61 -12.07
CA VAL A 119 -11.91 -4.29 -12.47
C VAL A 119 -12.81 -4.39 -13.69
N GLN A 120 -12.41 -5.18 -14.71
CA GLN A 120 -13.20 -5.40 -15.91
C GLN A 120 -14.51 -6.14 -15.60
N GLN A 121 -14.45 -7.23 -14.84
CA GLN A 121 -15.62 -8.04 -14.45
C GLN A 121 -16.66 -7.22 -13.69
N LEU A 122 -16.23 -6.24 -12.90
CA LEU A 122 -17.13 -5.36 -12.13
C LEU A 122 -17.57 -4.12 -12.90
N GLY A 123 -17.11 -3.94 -14.15
CA GLY A 123 -17.45 -2.79 -14.99
C GLY A 123 -16.87 -1.47 -14.47
N LEU A 124 -15.73 -1.51 -13.79
CA LEU A 124 -15.13 -0.35 -13.11
C LEU A 124 -14.02 0.35 -13.92
N THR A 125 -13.88 0.04 -15.20
CA THR A 125 -12.75 0.51 -16.04
C THR A 125 -12.66 2.04 -16.14
N SER A 126 -13.76 2.78 -16.05
CA SER A 126 -13.77 4.26 -16.03
C SER A 126 -13.47 4.86 -14.66
N GLU A 127 -13.63 4.06 -13.60
CA GLU A 127 -13.63 4.51 -12.20
C GLU A 127 -12.35 4.11 -11.45
N VAL A 128 -11.61 3.15 -11.98
CA VAL A 128 -10.32 2.71 -11.45
C VAL A 128 -9.21 3.22 -12.35
N LEU A 129 -8.32 4.04 -11.79
CA LEU A 129 -7.11 4.51 -12.46
C LEU A 129 -5.92 3.65 -12.02
N PHE A 130 -5.29 2.96 -12.96
CA PHE A 130 -3.99 2.34 -12.75
C PHE A 130 -2.89 3.36 -13.05
N ALA A 131 -2.29 3.94 -12.01
CA ALA A 131 -1.27 4.98 -12.18
C ALA A 131 0.10 4.43 -12.63
N GLY A 132 0.29 3.11 -12.56
CA GLY A 132 1.58 2.48 -12.84
C GLY A 132 2.60 2.76 -11.74
N TYR A 133 3.89 2.60 -12.05
CA TYR A 133 4.97 2.91 -11.12
C TYR A 133 4.98 4.43 -10.84
N VAL A 134 5.08 4.79 -9.56
CA VAL A 134 5.16 6.17 -9.09
C VAL A 134 6.56 6.42 -8.57
N GLU A 135 7.25 7.38 -9.17
CA GLU A 135 8.58 7.81 -8.76
C GLU A 135 8.57 8.34 -7.32
N ASP A 136 9.63 8.08 -6.57
CA ASP A 136 9.67 8.48 -5.15
C ASP A 136 9.49 9.99 -4.94
N SER A 137 9.91 10.82 -5.89
CA SER A 137 9.72 12.27 -5.85
C SER A 137 8.25 12.70 -5.94
N GLU A 138 7.37 11.86 -6.49
CA GLU A 138 5.94 12.15 -6.64
C GLU A 138 5.07 11.46 -5.57
N GLN A 139 5.60 10.47 -4.83
CA GLN A 139 4.81 9.71 -3.85
C GLN A 139 4.13 10.62 -2.83
N ALA A 140 4.86 11.60 -2.28
CA ALA A 140 4.30 12.55 -1.31
C ALA A 140 3.09 13.31 -1.87
N LEU A 141 3.10 13.69 -3.15
CA LEU A 141 1.97 14.35 -3.81
C LEU A 141 0.78 13.41 -3.98
N TRP A 142 1.02 12.16 -4.39
CA TRP A 142 -0.04 11.15 -4.48
C TRP A 142 -0.74 10.94 -3.13
N TYR A 143 0.02 10.85 -2.03
CA TYR A 143 -0.57 10.73 -0.70
C TYR A 143 -1.34 11.98 -0.28
N ARG A 144 -0.76 13.17 -0.48
CA ARG A 144 -1.36 14.43 -0.03
C ARG A 144 -2.60 14.84 -0.81
N ALA A 145 -2.64 14.56 -2.11
CA ALA A 145 -3.78 14.89 -2.96
C ALA A 145 -4.94 13.88 -2.82
N ALA A 146 -4.71 12.73 -2.17
CA ALA A 146 -5.73 11.70 -1.96
C ALA A 146 -6.73 12.12 -0.88
N SER A 147 -8.00 11.75 -1.08
CA SER A 147 -9.04 11.90 -0.05
C SER A 147 -8.90 10.84 1.04
N VAL A 148 -8.49 9.63 0.65
CA VAL A 148 -8.33 8.47 1.53
C VAL A 148 -7.15 7.64 1.05
N PHE A 149 -6.34 7.13 1.98
CA PHE A 149 -5.39 6.04 1.68
C PHE A 149 -5.96 4.71 2.17
N ALA A 150 -6.02 3.72 1.29
CA ALA A 150 -6.50 2.38 1.56
C ALA A 150 -5.33 1.37 1.56
N TYR A 151 -5.18 0.66 2.68
CA TYR A 151 -4.11 -0.32 2.88
C TYR A 151 -4.68 -1.68 3.34
N PRO A 152 -5.16 -2.53 2.39
CA PRO A 152 -6.02 -3.69 2.69
C PRO A 152 -5.27 -5.00 2.92
N SER A 153 -3.94 -4.97 3.06
CA SER A 153 -3.10 -6.15 3.21
C SER A 153 -3.54 -7.05 4.37
N LEU A 154 -3.61 -8.36 4.14
CA LEU A 154 -4.04 -9.34 5.16
C LEU A 154 -2.99 -9.60 6.24
N TYR A 155 -1.72 -9.38 5.91
CA TYR A 155 -0.61 -9.59 6.84
C TYR A 155 0.55 -8.67 6.46
N GLU A 156 1.04 -7.94 7.46
CA GLU A 156 2.21 -7.06 7.38
C GLU A 156 3.09 -7.28 8.61
N GLY A 157 4.37 -6.95 8.44
CA GLY A 157 5.42 -7.17 9.41
C GLY A 157 5.55 -6.07 10.44
#